data_AF-A0A0T0PQZ5-F1
#
_entry.id   AF-A0A0T0PQZ5-F1
#
_cell.length_a   1.000
_cell.length_b   1.000
_cell.length_c   1.000
_cell.angle_alpha   90.00
_cell.angle_beta   90.00
_cell.angle_gamma   90.00
#
_symmetry.space_group_name_H-M   'P 1'
#
loop_
_entity.id
_entity.type
_entity.pdbx_description
1 polymer ?
#
loop_
_entity_poly.entity_id
_entity_poly.type
_entity_poly.pdbx_seq_one_letter_code
_entity_poly.pdbx_strand_id
1 'polypeptide(L)'
;MARVYYLPALVILNMLILFFSWPGVFLAVIIMMTYLTFPPDRVFHPANMLFAYYGLYVVVSCGLNFILSIIGWDYQLPWGQIVFWDTFSRYTIYQIELTFLVLYFGLSKFSKPVGMPVRTAPPATLVRHPPDLFPAVSPTVVYATVAIAILFVAWFIQVTAGLNEWLFNYSETYLSRREGFGLLNVVTAAIGSAAMFLLGILTYQSRRKRELLFLSFATLIILSFPAGFKSRLIFLIIMFLSPWMLQIKFSLKWLWRLGVSFIVLLYLATLVRTQGFYASPPFFMEMLIGYFNSYQLHDWVVTSRSPEWFSTIHQLLIKPKQILGIAGIDDNFDISVMLTKEFFPEQWDREHATQQWPLETELYLNYYGIVLSAVPLFLYSAAMGWLYRRSMLQLQMPLIPIYILEFQRLFSMMRGTLIPWEFPIYIMQYALVYAICRFAIKRRPMLAAPMMRHGRG
;
A
#
# COMPACT_ATOMS: atom_id res chain seq x y z
N MET A 1 11.20 11.41 -28.41
CA MET A 1 10.17 12.41 -28.75
C MET A 1 9.25 12.73 -27.58
N ALA A 2 8.53 11.77 -26.98
CA ALA A 2 7.57 12.06 -25.88
C ALA A 2 8.13 12.90 -24.72
N ARG A 3 9.37 12.65 -24.27
CA ARG A 3 10.00 13.41 -23.16
C ARG A 3 10.27 14.89 -23.47
N VAL A 4 10.45 15.25 -24.73
CA VAL A 4 10.76 16.63 -25.14
C VAL A 4 9.53 17.53 -24.96
N TYR A 5 8.33 16.99 -25.19
CA TYR A 5 7.07 17.72 -25.07
C TYR A 5 6.45 17.66 -23.67
N TYR A 6 7.04 16.90 -22.74
CA TYR A 6 6.48 16.74 -21.40
C TYR A 6 6.36 18.06 -20.63
N LEU A 7 7.44 18.86 -20.61
CA LEU A 7 7.44 20.12 -19.87
C LEU A 7 6.47 21.16 -20.48
N PRO A 8 6.46 21.41 -21.82
CA PRO A 8 5.42 22.24 -22.43
C PRO A 8 4.00 21.77 -22.13
N ALA A 9 3.74 20.46 -22.23
CA ALA A 9 2.43 19.90 -21.92
C ALA A 9 2.04 20.08 -20.44
N LEU A 10 2.99 19.91 -19.51
CA LEU A 10 2.78 20.14 -18.09
C LEU A 10 2.39 21.60 -17.80
N VAL A 11 3.08 22.57 -18.43
CA VAL A 11 2.76 24.00 -18.32
C VAL A 11 1.36 24.29 -18.85
N ILE A 12 1.01 23.75 -20.02
CA ILE A 12 -0.33 23.92 -20.60
C ILE A 12 -1.40 23.35 -19.66
N LEU A 13 -1.21 22.13 -19.15
CA LEU A 13 -2.17 21.50 -18.23
C LEU A 13 -2.31 22.30 -16.91
N ASN A 14 -1.21 22.84 -16.38
CA ASN A 14 -1.23 23.72 -15.22
C ASN A 14 -2.02 25.01 -15.48
N MET A 15 -1.90 25.60 -16.68
CA MET A 15 -2.73 26.74 -17.09
C MET A 15 -4.21 26.35 -17.18
N LEU A 16 -4.52 25.17 -17.71
CA LEU A 16 -5.91 24.68 -17.76
C LEU A 16 -6.49 24.47 -16.36
N ILE A 17 -5.69 23.99 -15.39
CA ILE A 17 -6.08 23.92 -13.97
C ILE A 17 -6.48 25.30 -13.44
N LEU A 18 -5.79 26.37 -13.81
CA LEU A 18 -6.15 27.72 -13.34
C LEU A 18 -7.51 28.17 -13.88
N PHE A 19 -7.75 27.99 -15.18
CA PHE A 19 -8.85 28.68 -15.87
C PHE A 19 -10.14 27.86 -16.04
N PHE A 20 -10.14 26.53 -15.86
CA PHE A 20 -11.31 25.69 -16.15
C PHE A 20 -12.01 25.15 -14.90
N SER A 21 -13.32 24.93 -14.96
CA SER A 21 -14.14 24.48 -13.82
C SER A 21 -13.83 23.06 -13.34
N TRP A 22 -13.12 22.24 -14.12
CA TRP A 22 -12.78 20.85 -13.78
C TRP A 22 -11.27 20.63 -13.60
N PRO A 23 -10.64 21.20 -12.56
CA PRO A 23 -9.19 21.13 -12.38
C PRO A 23 -8.69 19.70 -12.17
N GLY A 24 -9.50 18.85 -11.51
CA GLY A 24 -9.17 17.45 -11.23
C GLY A 24 -8.92 16.62 -12.49
N VAL A 25 -9.62 16.92 -13.60
CA VAL A 25 -9.45 16.20 -14.88
C VAL A 25 -8.06 16.47 -15.44
N PHE A 26 -7.62 17.73 -15.43
CA PHE A 26 -6.28 18.10 -15.90
C PHE A 26 -5.19 17.50 -15.00
N LEU A 27 -5.39 17.49 -13.68
CA LEU A 27 -4.51 16.79 -12.74
C LEU A 27 -4.41 15.29 -13.05
N ALA A 28 -5.54 14.62 -13.33
CA ALA A 28 -5.56 13.21 -13.73
C ALA A 28 -4.76 12.99 -15.02
N VAL A 29 -4.87 13.90 -16.00
CA VAL A 29 -4.06 13.88 -17.23
C VAL A 29 -2.57 14.07 -16.92
N ILE A 30 -2.19 14.98 -16.01
CA ILE A 30 -0.79 15.16 -15.58
C ILE A 30 -0.23 13.86 -14.98
N ILE A 31 -0.97 13.21 -14.08
CA ILE A 31 -0.57 11.95 -13.45
C ILE A 31 -0.37 10.85 -14.50
N MET A 32 -1.34 10.67 -15.40
CA MET A 32 -1.29 9.68 -16.48
C MET A 32 -0.14 9.96 -17.45
N MET A 33 0.02 11.21 -17.90
CA MET A 33 1.09 11.63 -18.81
C MET A 33 2.46 11.40 -18.19
N THR A 34 2.64 11.77 -16.92
CA THR A 34 3.90 11.57 -16.19
C THR A 34 4.25 10.08 -16.14
N TYR A 35 3.28 9.24 -15.77
CA TYR A 35 3.48 7.80 -15.68
C TYR A 35 3.82 7.14 -17.02
N LEU A 36 3.11 7.51 -18.09
CA LEU A 36 3.31 6.96 -19.43
C LEU A 36 4.60 7.46 -20.10
N THR A 37 5.06 8.66 -19.75
CA THR A 37 6.30 9.24 -20.30
C THR A 37 7.56 8.70 -19.62
N PHE A 38 7.45 8.37 -18.34
CA PHE A 38 8.56 7.89 -17.50
C PHE A 38 8.28 6.52 -16.87
N PRO A 39 7.79 5.52 -17.64
CA PRO A 39 7.31 4.27 -17.06
C PRO A 39 8.44 3.54 -16.32
N PRO A 40 8.18 2.98 -15.13
CA PRO A 40 9.16 2.18 -14.44
C PRO A 40 9.46 0.87 -15.17
N ASP A 41 10.67 0.33 -15.01
CA ASP A 41 11.10 -0.88 -15.74
C ASP A 41 10.48 -2.19 -15.23
N ARG A 42 10.03 -2.22 -13.96
CA ARG A 42 9.58 -3.44 -13.26
C ARG A 42 8.29 -3.21 -12.50
N VAL A 43 7.47 -4.25 -12.38
CA VAL A 43 6.17 -4.18 -11.68
C VAL A 43 6.32 -3.72 -10.22
N PHE A 44 7.29 -4.24 -9.47
CA PHE A 44 7.52 -3.84 -8.08
C PHE A 44 8.32 -2.54 -7.91
N HIS A 45 8.54 -1.74 -8.95
CA HIS A 45 9.14 -0.43 -8.75
C HIS A 45 8.23 0.45 -7.87
N PRO A 46 8.74 1.20 -6.87
CA PRO A 46 7.89 1.92 -5.92
C PRO A 46 7.03 3.01 -6.59
N ALA A 47 7.50 3.59 -7.70
CA ALA A 47 6.69 4.54 -8.49
C ALA A 47 5.42 3.93 -9.09
N ASN A 48 5.35 2.60 -9.32
CA ASN A 48 4.10 1.94 -9.72
C ASN A 48 3.09 1.92 -8.58
N MET A 49 3.54 1.85 -7.32
CA MET A 49 2.65 1.89 -6.16
C MET A 49 2.08 3.29 -5.97
N LEU A 50 2.95 4.30 -6.06
CA LEU A 50 2.52 5.69 -6.07
C LEU A 50 1.47 5.93 -7.17
N PHE A 51 1.76 5.48 -8.40
CA PHE A 51 0.81 5.58 -9.49
C PHE A 51 -0.48 4.79 -9.24
N ALA A 52 -0.43 3.58 -8.66
CA ALA A 52 -1.64 2.83 -8.33
C ALA A 52 -2.51 3.58 -7.30
N TYR A 53 -1.88 4.24 -6.31
CA TYR A 53 -2.59 5.08 -5.35
C TYR A 53 -3.27 6.28 -6.02
N TYR A 54 -2.50 7.16 -6.67
CA TYR A 54 -3.06 8.34 -7.34
C TYR A 54 -3.98 7.96 -8.52
N GLY A 55 -3.74 6.82 -9.15
CA GLY A 55 -4.59 6.25 -10.19
C GLY A 55 -5.98 5.92 -9.66
N LEU A 56 -6.10 5.36 -8.46
CA LEU A 56 -7.39 5.09 -7.84
C LEU A 56 -8.02 6.35 -7.25
N TYR A 57 -7.25 7.10 -6.44
CA TYR A 57 -7.77 8.21 -5.66
C TYR A 57 -7.96 9.51 -6.45
N VAL A 58 -7.26 9.70 -7.57
CA VAL A 58 -7.43 10.87 -8.45
C VAL A 58 -7.97 10.45 -9.80
N VAL A 59 -7.27 9.60 -10.55
CA VAL A 59 -7.63 9.34 -11.96
C VAL A 59 -8.99 8.64 -12.08
N VAL A 60 -9.21 7.56 -11.34
CA VAL A 60 -10.48 6.83 -11.35
C VAL A 60 -11.58 7.63 -10.65
N SER A 61 -11.33 8.17 -9.46
CA SER A 61 -12.31 8.96 -8.71
C SER A 61 -12.80 10.19 -9.50
N CYS A 62 -11.88 11.02 -10.00
CA CYS A 62 -12.21 12.22 -10.77
C CYS A 62 -12.77 11.87 -12.15
N GLY A 63 -12.18 10.89 -12.86
CA GLY A 63 -12.66 10.49 -14.17
C GLY A 63 -14.09 9.95 -14.13
N LEU A 64 -14.40 9.12 -13.13
CA LEU A 64 -15.76 8.58 -12.95
C LEU A 64 -16.74 9.69 -12.55
N ASN A 65 -16.38 10.57 -11.61
CA ASN A 65 -17.24 11.70 -11.22
C ASN A 65 -17.53 12.65 -12.40
N PHE A 66 -16.53 12.95 -13.23
CA PHE A 66 -16.70 13.75 -14.45
C PHE A 66 -17.65 13.07 -15.46
N ILE A 67 -17.47 11.77 -15.71
CA ILE A 67 -18.35 11.01 -16.61
C ILE A 67 -19.80 11.01 -16.09
N LEU A 68 -20.00 10.73 -14.80
CA LEU A 68 -21.33 10.72 -14.18
C LEU A 68 -22.00 12.11 -14.23
N SER A 69 -21.22 13.18 -14.04
CA SER A 69 -21.72 14.56 -14.16
C SER A 69 -22.17 14.88 -15.59
N ILE A 70 -21.40 14.51 -16.61
CA ILE A 70 -21.74 14.76 -18.02
C ILE A 70 -23.03 14.05 -18.43
N ILE A 71 -23.24 12.82 -17.97
CA ILE A 71 -24.45 12.04 -18.33
C ILE A 71 -25.66 12.40 -17.46
N GLY A 72 -25.52 13.33 -16.52
CA GLY A 72 -26.60 13.71 -15.58
C GLY A 72 -27.04 12.52 -14.71
N TRP A 73 -26.08 11.77 -14.17
CA TRP A 73 -26.36 10.56 -13.38
C TRP A 73 -27.21 10.89 -12.14
N ASP A 74 -28.29 10.14 -11.95
CA ASP A 74 -29.12 10.20 -10.76
C ASP A 74 -28.59 9.22 -9.70
N TYR A 75 -28.12 9.76 -8.58
CA TYR A 75 -27.45 8.98 -7.54
C TYR A 75 -28.47 8.16 -6.73
N GLN A 76 -28.27 6.85 -6.67
CA GLN A 76 -29.21 5.91 -6.05
C GLN A 76 -28.87 5.58 -4.60
N LEU A 77 -27.63 5.83 -4.16
CA LEU A 77 -27.27 5.62 -2.75
C LEU A 77 -27.99 6.61 -1.83
N PRO A 78 -28.38 6.21 -0.61
CA PRO A 78 -29.17 7.06 0.31
C PRO A 78 -28.53 8.40 0.66
N TRP A 79 -27.20 8.49 0.57
CA TRP A 79 -26.42 9.69 0.85
C TRP A 79 -26.05 10.49 -0.40
N GLY A 80 -26.46 10.05 -1.59
CA GLY A 80 -26.23 10.75 -2.85
C GLY A 80 -24.74 10.93 -3.21
N GLN A 81 -24.46 12.02 -3.95
CA GLN A 81 -23.09 12.42 -4.29
C GLN A 81 -22.38 13.04 -3.09
N ILE A 82 -21.19 12.55 -2.79
CA ILE A 82 -20.38 13.03 -1.64
C ILE A 82 -18.99 13.57 -2.04
N VAL A 83 -18.65 13.53 -3.33
CA VAL A 83 -17.36 14.03 -3.85
C VAL A 83 -17.64 14.94 -5.05
N PHE A 84 -17.05 16.13 -5.05
CA PHE A 84 -17.29 17.18 -6.04
C PHE A 84 -15.95 17.71 -6.58
N TRP A 85 -15.38 17.04 -7.58
CA TRP A 85 -14.03 17.39 -8.09
C TRP A 85 -13.97 18.75 -8.82
N ASP A 86 -15.11 19.27 -9.24
CA ASP A 86 -15.30 20.57 -9.85
C ASP A 86 -15.24 21.73 -8.83
N THR A 87 -15.53 21.45 -7.56
CA THR A 87 -15.53 22.48 -6.50
C THR A 87 -14.22 22.56 -5.72
N PHE A 88 -13.25 21.68 -5.98
CA PHE A 88 -11.99 21.64 -5.23
C PHE A 88 -11.22 22.95 -5.38
N SER A 89 -10.64 23.41 -4.27
CA SER A 89 -9.76 24.57 -4.30
C SER A 89 -8.54 24.30 -5.20
N ARG A 90 -8.08 25.33 -5.91
CA ARG A 90 -6.86 25.22 -6.74
C ARG A 90 -5.64 24.83 -5.93
N TYR A 91 -5.58 25.32 -4.69
CA TYR A 91 -4.52 25.00 -3.77
C TYR A 91 -4.43 23.48 -3.52
N THR A 92 -5.57 22.84 -3.21
CA THR A 92 -5.65 21.38 -3.05
C THR A 92 -5.12 20.67 -4.29
N ILE A 93 -5.57 21.06 -5.48
CA ILE A 93 -5.14 20.45 -6.76
C ILE A 93 -3.62 20.55 -6.95
N TYR A 94 -3.03 21.72 -6.70
CA TYR A 94 -1.58 21.90 -6.82
C TYR A 94 -0.79 21.18 -5.73
N GLN A 95 -1.33 21.04 -4.52
CA GLN A 95 -0.66 20.27 -3.48
C GLN A 95 -0.62 18.77 -3.81
N ILE A 96 -1.71 18.23 -4.37
CA ILE A 96 -1.78 16.84 -4.86
C ILE A 96 -0.78 16.65 -6.01
N GLU A 97 -0.72 17.59 -6.97
CA GLU A 97 0.24 17.58 -8.07
C GLU A 97 1.69 17.56 -7.56
N LEU A 98 2.05 18.51 -6.67
CA LEU A 98 3.39 18.61 -6.11
C LEU A 98 3.79 17.30 -5.42
N THR A 99 2.91 16.78 -4.57
CA THR A 99 3.18 15.56 -3.79
C THR A 99 3.43 14.38 -4.71
N PHE A 100 2.58 14.21 -5.72
CA PHE A 100 2.76 13.18 -6.74
C PHE A 100 4.08 13.35 -7.50
N LEU A 101 4.37 14.54 -8.05
CA LEU A 101 5.56 14.77 -8.88
C LEU A 101 6.86 14.60 -8.09
N VAL A 102 6.93 15.16 -6.87
CA VAL A 102 8.11 15.04 -5.99
C VAL A 102 8.37 13.58 -5.63
N LEU A 103 7.35 12.84 -5.19
CA LEU A 103 7.49 11.41 -4.89
C LEU A 103 7.82 10.61 -6.14
N TYR A 104 7.15 10.86 -7.26
CA TYR A 104 7.33 10.08 -8.49
C TYR A 104 8.75 10.21 -9.03
N PHE A 105 9.24 11.44 -9.18
CA PHE A 105 10.60 11.69 -9.65
C PHE A 105 11.65 11.35 -8.59
N GLY A 106 11.36 11.57 -7.31
CA GLY A 106 12.21 11.15 -6.18
C GLY A 106 12.43 9.63 -6.19
N LEU A 107 11.36 8.84 -6.19
CA LEU A 107 11.41 7.39 -6.26
C LEU A 107 12.12 6.91 -7.53
N SER A 108 11.84 7.52 -8.68
CA SER A 108 12.50 7.19 -9.95
C SER A 108 14.00 7.50 -9.94
N LYS A 109 14.42 8.59 -9.30
CA LYS A 109 15.83 8.95 -9.16
C LYS A 109 16.57 8.03 -8.20
N PHE A 110 16.02 7.85 -6.99
CA PHE A 110 16.67 7.07 -5.94
C PHE A 110 16.58 5.56 -6.15
N SER A 111 15.69 5.04 -6.99
CA SER A 111 15.64 3.61 -7.29
C SER A 111 16.67 3.16 -8.33
N LYS A 112 17.39 4.08 -8.99
CA LYS A 112 18.41 3.75 -9.99
C LYS A 112 19.61 3.02 -9.36
N PRO A 113 20.23 2.07 -10.08
CA PRO A 113 21.47 1.45 -9.62
C PRO A 113 22.60 2.49 -9.61
N VAL A 114 23.28 2.66 -8.47
CA VAL A 114 24.44 3.55 -8.32
C VAL A 114 25.67 2.69 -8.00
N GLY A 115 26.65 2.68 -8.90
CA GLY A 115 28.00 2.13 -8.64
C GLY A 115 28.07 0.66 -8.21
N MET A 116 27.02 -0.14 -8.44
CA MET A 116 26.94 -1.51 -7.95
C MET A 116 26.50 -2.47 -9.06
N PRO A 117 27.06 -3.69 -9.12
CA PRO A 117 26.67 -4.69 -10.12
C PRO A 117 25.20 -5.04 -9.90
N VAL A 118 24.36 -4.71 -10.88
CA VAL A 118 22.95 -5.05 -10.83
C VAL A 118 22.85 -6.56 -10.97
N ARG A 119 22.44 -7.25 -9.89
CA ARG A 119 22.08 -8.67 -9.96
C ARG A 119 20.65 -8.75 -10.48
N THR A 120 20.44 -8.29 -11.72
CA THR A 120 19.15 -8.47 -12.38
C THR A 120 18.91 -9.96 -12.56
N ALA A 121 17.71 -10.41 -12.20
CA ALA A 121 17.24 -11.69 -12.71
C ALA A 121 17.37 -11.69 -14.23
N PRO A 122 17.99 -12.73 -14.84
CA PRO A 122 17.99 -12.86 -16.28
C PRO A 122 16.55 -12.83 -16.80
N PRO A 123 16.32 -12.36 -18.04
CA PRO A 123 15.02 -12.50 -18.68
C PRO A 123 14.49 -13.93 -18.54
N ALA A 124 13.20 -14.11 -18.25
CA ALA A 124 12.59 -15.42 -18.02
C ALA A 124 12.85 -16.44 -19.14
N THR A 125 13.19 -15.97 -20.35
CA THR A 125 13.56 -16.78 -21.51
C THR A 125 14.93 -17.48 -21.41
N LEU A 126 15.85 -16.95 -20.58
CA LEU A 126 17.21 -17.50 -20.39
C LEU A 126 17.34 -18.39 -19.15
N VAL A 127 16.33 -18.37 -18.26
CA VAL A 127 16.33 -19.17 -17.03
C VAL A 127 15.73 -20.55 -17.33
N ARG A 128 16.54 -21.46 -17.88
CA ARG A 128 16.14 -22.88 -18.04
C ARG A 128 15.88 -23.57 -16.69
N HIS A 129 16.44 -23.03 -15.61
CA HIS A 129 16.24 -23.52 -14.24
C HIS A 129 15.94 -22.37 -13.25
N PRO A 130 14.69 -22.25 -12.73
CA PRO A 130 14.35 -21.32 -11.65
C PRO A 130 15.23 -21.38 -10.36
N PRO A 131 15.88 -22.51 -9.96
CA PRO A 131 16.64 -22.57 -8.70
C PRO A 131 17.94 -21.75 -8.60
N ASP A 132 18.40 -21.07 -9.66
CA ASP A 132 19.70 -20.38 -9.61
C ASP A 132 19.60 -18.91 -9.17
N LEU A 133 18.41 -18.32 -9.23
CA LEU A 133 18.22 -16.93 -8.82
C LEU A 133 18.02 -16.78 -7.30
N PHE A 134 17.35 -17.75 -6.68
CA PHE A 134 16.94 -17.68 -5.28
C PHE A 134 17.77 -18.65 -4.43
N PRO A 135 18.29 -18.23 -3.26
CA PRO A 135 18.94 -19.13 -2.33
C PRO A 135 17.97 -20.22 -1.85
N ALA A 136 18.50 -21.39 -1.49
CA ALA A 136 17.66 -22.48 -0.98
C ALA A 136 17.02 -22.10 0.36
N VAL A 137 15.75 -22.44 0.53
CA VAL A 137 15.02 -22.24 1.80
C VAL A 137 14.92 -23.57 2.53
N SER A 138 15.07 -23.58 3.85
CA SER A 138 14.85 -24.77 4.67
C SER A 138 13.35 -25.10 4.76
N PRO A 139 12.87 -26.24 4.21
CA PRO A 139 11.46 -26.59 4.28
C PRO A 139 10.96 -26.74 5.72
N THR A 140 11.79 -27.28 6.62
CA THR A 140 11.47 -27.42 8.05
C THR A 140 11.16 -26.08 8.70
N VAL A 141 11.98 -25.05 8.44
CA VAL A 141 11.73 -23.71 8.97
C VAL A 141 10.47 -23.11 8.36
N VAL A 142 10.21 -23.32 7.07
CA VAL A 142 8.96 -22.85 6.43
C VAL A 142 7.74 -23.48 7.09
N TYR A 143 7.69 -24.81 7.20
CA TYR A 143 6.56 -25.51 7.81
C TYR A 143 6.38 -25.15 9.28
N ALA A 144 7.47 -25.02 10.04
CA ALA A 144 7.41 -24.54 11.43
C ALA A 144 6.85 -23.12 11.52
N THR A 145 7.29 -22.20 10.65
CA THR A 145 6.77 -20.82 10.61
C THR A 145 5.28 -20.79 10.27
N VAL A 146 4.83 -21.62 9.32
CA VAL A 146 3.40 -21.77 8.97
C VAL A 146 2.60 -22.30 10.14
N ALA A 147 3.07 -23.36 10.80
CA ALA A 147 2.41 -23.93 11.97
C ALA A 147 2.29 -22.90 13.11
N ILE A 148 3.38 -22.18 13.42
CA ILE A 148 3.37 -21.10 14.42
C ILE A 148 2.36 -20.02 14.01
N ALA A 149 2.35 -19.57 12.75
CA ALA A 149 1.40 -18.55 12.30
C ALA A 149 -0.07 -18.99 12.48
N ILE A 150 -0.39 -20.25 12.18
CA ILE A 150 -1.72 -20.82 12.36
C ILE A 150 -2.08 -20.92 13.86
N LEU A 151 -1.14 -21.34 14.71
CA LEU A 151 -1.34 -21.38 16.17
C LEU A 151 -1.61 -20.00 16.74
N PHE A 152 -0.91 -18.96 16.27
CA PHE A 152 -1.15 -17.57 16.66
C PHE A 152 -2.53 -17.07 16.21
N VAL A 153 -3.01 -17.47 15.02
CA VAL A 153 -4.39 -17.20 14.59
C VAL A 153 -5.40 -17.91 15.49
N ALA A 154 -5.19 -19.19 15.77
CA ALA A 154 -6.07 -19.96 16.66
C ALA A 154 -6.13 -19.35 18.07
N TRP A 155 -4.97 -18.94 18.60
CA TRP A 155 -4.88 -18.24 19.88
C TRP A 155 -5.64 -16.92 19.85
N PHE A 156 -5.45 -16.10 18.81
CA PHE A 156 -6.18 -14.83 18.65
C PHE A 156 -7.70 -15.02 18.57
N ILE A 157 -8.18 -16.00 17.81
CA ILE A 157 -9.60 -16.35 17.73
C ILE A 157 -10.13 -16.76 19.11
N GLN A 158 -9.38 -17.59 19.84
CA GLN A 158 -9.80 -18.09 21.14
C GLN A 158 -9.89 -17.00 22.22
N VAL A 159 -8.93 -16.07 22.27
CA VAL A 159 -8.91 -15.02 23.33
C VAL A 159 -9.83 -13.85 23.06
N THR A 160 -10.30 -13.68 21.81
CA THR A 160 -11.22 -12.59 21.44
C THR A 160 -12.68 -12.98 21.66
N ALA A 161 -13.18 -13.96 20.91
CA ALA A 161 -14.59 -14.35 20.94
C ALA A 161 -14.86 -15.85 20.76
N GLY A 162 -13.84 -16.65 20.43
CA GLY A 162 -13.99 -18.07 20.08
C GLY A 162 -14.46 -18.30 18.64
N LEU A 163 -14.29 -19.54 18.16
CA LEU A 163 -14.51 -19.87 16.75
C LEU A 163 -15.96 -19.66 16.28
N ASN A 164 -16.95 -19.94 17.13
CA ASN A 164 -18.36 -19.82 16.78
C ASN A 164 -18.75 -18.37 16.43
N GLU A 165 -18.38 -17.41 17.28
CA GLU A 165 -18.67 -16.00 17.04
C GLU A 165 -18.00 -15.50 15.75
N TRP A 166 -16.75 -15.91 15.52
CA TRP A 166 -16.04 -15.55 14.30
C TRP A 166 -16.70 -16.09 13.01
N LEU A 167 -17.30 -17.29 13.05
CA LEU A 167 -17.95 -17.90 11.89
C LEU A 167 -19.36 -17.38 11.64
N PHE A 168 -20.15 -17.20 12.70
CA PHE A 168 -21.58 -16.88 12.57
C PHE A 168 -21.89 -15.40 12.75
N ASN A 169 -21.00 -14.63 13.38
CA ASN A 169 -21.15 -13.20 13.61
C ASN A 169 -19.87 -12.43 13.26
N TYR A 170 -19.35 -12.67 12.05
CA TYR A 170 -18.05 -12.14 11.60
C TYR A 170 -17.97 -10.61 11.70
N SER A 171 -18.99 -9.88 11.24
CA SER A 171 -18.94 -8.42 11.15
C SER A 171 -18.85 -7.78 12.52
N GLU A 172 -19.70 -8.19 13.46
CA GLU A 172 -19.69 -7.69 14.83
C GLU A 172 -18.40 -8.10 15.54
N THR A 173 -18.05 -9.38 15.49
CA THR A 173 -16.84 -9.92 16.13
C THR A 173 -15.59 -9.19 15.66
N TYR A 174 -15.47 -8.98 14.34
CA TYR A 174 -14.37 -8.23 13.77
C TYR A 174 -14.37 -6.79 14.26
N LEU A 175 -15.50 -6.09 14.34
CA LEU A 175 -15.54 -4.67 14.72
C LEU A 175 -15.30 -4.44 16.22
N SER A 176 -15.98 -5.17 17.11
CA SER A 176 -16.06 -4.83 18.52
C SER A 176 -15.28 -5.76 19.47
N ARG A 177 -15.04 -7.03 19.10
CA ARG A 177 -14.53 -8.04 20.05
C ARG A 177 -13.00 -8.23 20.03
N ARG A 178 -12.27 -7.44 19.23
CA ARG A 178 -10.81 -7.53 19.10
C ARG A 178 -10.01 -6.54 19.96
N GLU A 179 -10.72 -5.66 20.66
CA GLU A 179 -10.10 -4.60 21.45
C GLU A 179 -9.16 -5.17 22.51
N GLY A 180 -8.04 -4.49 22.78
CA GLY A 180 -7.02 -4.95 23.73
C GLY A 180 -6.02 -6.00 23.19
N PHE A 181 -6.31 -6.68 22.07
CA PHE A 181 -5.43 -7.72 21.51
C PHE A 181 -4.57 -7.25 20.32
N GLY A 182 -4.31 -5.94 20.22
CA GLY A 182 -3.57 -5.33 19.11
C GLY A 182 -2.17 -5.89 18.90
N LEU A 183 -1.40 -6.11 19.98
CA LEU A 183 -0.04 -6.66 19.89
C LEU A 183 -0.04 -8.09 19.36
N LEU A 184 -1.00 -8.92 19.80
CA LEU A 184 -1.15 -10.29 19.31
C LEU A 184 -1.46 -10.28 17.82
N ASN A 185 -2.40 -9.44 17.37
CA ASN A 185 -2.71 -9.27 15.95
C ASN A 185 -1.48 -8.84 15.13
N VAL A 186 -0.69 -7.91 15.66
CA VAL A 186 0.56 -7.44 15.04
C VAL A 186 1.58 -8.57 14.86
N VAL A 187 1.82 -9.37 15.89
CA VAL A 187 2.78 -10.49 15.84
C VAL A 187 2.29 -11.56 14.85
N THR A 188 1.00 -11.92 14.93
CA THR A 188 0.36 -12.83 13.98
C THR A 188 0.50 -12.33 12.54
N ALA A 189 0.30 -11.03 12.31
CA ALA A 189 0.45 -10.43 11.00
C ALA A 189 1.91 -10.47 10.50
N ALA A 190 2.89 -10.20 11.36
CA ALA A 190 4.30 -10.27 10.99
C ALA A 190 4.74 -11.71 10.63
N ILE A 191 4.46 -12.68 11.50
CA ILE A 191 4.81 -14.09 11.28
C ILE A 191 4.08 -14.63 10.05
N GLY A 192 2.78 -14.34 9.90
CA GLY A 192 2.00 -14.76 8.73
C GLY A 192 2.53 -14.18 7.41
N SER A 193 3.03 -12.94 7.44
CA SER A 193 3.66 -12.32 6.26
C SER A 193 4.96 -13.03 5.87
N ALA A 194 5.80 -13.36 6.85
CA ALA A 194 7.02 -14.15 6.63
C ALA A 194 6.69 -15.56 6.13
N ALA A 195 5.69 -16.23 6.72
CA ALA A 195 5.24 -17.56 6.31
C ALA A 195 4.82 -17.60 4.84
N MET A 196 3.98 -16.66 4.39
CA MET A 196 3.52 -16.61 3.00
C MET A 196 4.63 -16.28 2.01
N PHE A 197 5.56 -15.39 2.38
CA PHE A 197 6.74 -15.11 1.55
C PHE A 197 7.62 -16.35 1.38
N LEU A 198 7.92 -17.06 2.48
CA LEU A 198 8.74 -18.27 2.46
C LEU A 198 8.06 -19.43 1.72
N LEU A 199 6.74 -19.61 1.88
CA LEU A 199 5.94 -20.55 1.09
C LEU A 199 5.98 -20.21 -0.41
N GLY A 200 5.96 -18.93 -0.76
CA GLY A 200 6.14 -18.47 -2.14
C GLY A 200 7.47 -18.93 -2.72
N ILE A 201 8.58 -18.72 -2.02
CA ILE A 201 9.91 -19.16 -2.49
C ILE A 201 9.99 -20.68 -2.58
N LEU A 202 9.51 -21.39 -1.55
CA LEU A 202 9.53 -22.86 -1.52
C LEU A 202 8.72 -23.44 -2.70
N THR A 203 7.55 -22.87 -2.98
CA THR A 203 6.70 -23.26 -4.11
C THR A 203 7.36 -22.96 -5.46
N TYR A 204 8.03 -21.81 -5.57
CA TYR A 204 8.78 -21.43 -6.78
C TYR A 204 9.90 -22.44 -7.10
N GLN A 205 10.61 -22.92 -6.08
CA GLN A 205 11.75 -23.83 -6.21
C GLN A 205 11.36 -25.32 -6.29
N SER A 206 10.19 -25.70 -5.77
CA SER A 206 9.79 -27.11 -5.64
C SER A 206 9.24 -27.72 -6.94
N ARG A 207 9.42 -29.04 -7.07
CA ARG A 207 8.72 -29.85 -8.08
C ARG A 207 7.28 -30.17 -7.69
N ARG A 208 6.96 -30.22 -6.39
CA ARG A 208 5.63 -30.51 -5.85
C ARG A 208 4.76 -29.25 -5.73
N LYS A 209 4.61 -28.54 -6.84
CA LYS A 209 3.92 -27.23 -6.85
C LYS A 209 2.46 -27.34 -6.43
N ARG A 210 1.75 -28.39 -6.84
CA ARG A 210 0.31 -28.56 -6.55
C ARG A 210 0.02 -28.66 -5.04
N GLU A 211 0.76 -29.51 -4.33
CA GLU A 211 0.64 -29.67 -2.87
C GLU A 211 0.92 -28.36 -2.14
N LEU A 212 2.01 -27.68 -2.50
CA LEU A 212 2.39 -26.41 -1.87
C LEU A 212 1.42 -25.27 -2.19
N LEU A 213 0.82 -25.26 -3.39
CA LEU A 213 -0.23 -24.31 -3.75
C LEU A 213 -1.48 -24.53 -2.90
N PHE A 214 -1.89 -25.78 -2.68
CA PHE A 214 -3.02 -26.10 -1.80
C PHE A 214 -2.74 -25.65 -0.36
N LEU A 215 -1.57 -25.99 0.18
CA LEU A 215 -1.14 -25.54 1.51
C LEU A 215 -1.12 -24.01 1.62
N SER A 216 -0.59 -23.33 0.60
CA SER A 216 -0.52 -21.87 0.56
C SER A 216 -1.90 -21.25 0.51
N PHE A 217 -2.83 -21.81 -0.27
CA PHE A 217 -4.21 -21.34 -0.34
C PHE A 217 -4.94 -21.50 1.01
N ALA A 218 -4.84 -22.67 1.65
CA ALA A 218 -5.43 -22.89 2.97
C ALA A 218 -4.84 -21.95 4.03
N THR A 219 -3.52 -21.82 4.08
CA THR A 219 -2.82 -20.93 5.01
C THR A 219 -3.24 -19.48 4.79
N LEU A 220 -3.35 -19.07 3.53
CA LEU A 220 -3.74 -17.70 3.15
C LEU A 220 -5.15 -17.35 3.60
N ILE A 221 -6.13 -18.26 3.46
CA ILE A 221 -7.48 -18.05 4.00
C ILE A 221 -7.43 -17.89 5.52
N ILE A 222 -6.81 -18.83 6.22
CA ILE A 222 -6.71 -18.83 7.70
C ILE A 222 -6.06 -17.54 8.21
N LEU A 223 -4.94 -17.13 7.63
CA LEU A 223 -4.21 -15.92 8.04
C LEU A 223 -4.95 -14.61 7.68
N SER A 224 -5.77 -14.61 6.63
CA SER A 224 -6.51 -13.42 6.20
C SER A 224 -7.78 -13.17 7.00
N PHE A 225 -8.39 -14.23 7.53
CA PHE A 225 -9.71 -14.20 8.15
C PHE A 225 -9.83 -13.24 9.35
N PRO A 226 -9.00 -13.34 10.41
CA PRO A 226 -9.13 -12.48 11.60
C PRO A 226 -8.58 -11.05 11.39
N ALA A 227 -7.76 -10.84 10.36
CA ALA A 227 -6.99 -9.60 10.16
C ALA A 227 -7.57 -8.67 9.08
N GLY A 228 -8.88 -8.75 8.83
CA GLY A 228 -9.58 -7.93 7.85
C GLY A 228 -9.44 -8.52 6.45
N PHE A 229 -10.32 -9.48 6.15
CA PHE A 229 -10.24 -10.35 4.97
C PHE A 229 -9.92 -9.60 3.67
N LYS A 230 -10.63 -8.49 3.39
CA LYS A 230 -10.49 -7.69 2.15
C LYS A 230 -9.05 -7.25 1.85
N SER A 231 -8.39 -6.54 2.76
CA SER A 231 -7.05 -5.99 2.51
C SER A 231 -5.95 -7.01 2.76
N ARG A 232 -6.11 -7.84 3.81
CA ARG A 232 -5.10 -8.81 4.22
C ARG A 232 -4.91 -9.92 3.19
N LEU A 233 -6.00 -10.39 2.59
CA LEU A 233 -5.97 -11.41 1.54
C LEU A 233 -5.11 -10.95 0.35
N ILE A 234 -5.41 -9.77 -0.19
CA ILE A 234 -4.67 -9.19 -1.34
C ILE A 234 -3.19 -9.05 -1.00
N PHE A 235 -2.88 -8.57 0.21
CA PHE A 235 -1.51 -8.41 0.65
C PHE A 235 -0.74 -9.75 0.73
N LEU A 236 -1.35 -10.78 1.34
CA LEU A 236 -0.73 -12.10 1.44
C LEU A 236 -0.56 -12.78 0.07
N ILE A 237 -1.47 -12.53 -0.88
CA ILE A 237 -1.29 -12.94 -2.29
C ILE A 237 -0.03 -12.29 -2.87
N ILE A 238 0.17 -10.98 -2.68
CA ILE A 238 1.36 -10.27 -3.18
C ILE A 238 2.63 -10.83 -2.54
N MET A 239 2.63 -11.09 -1.22
CA MET A 239 3.76 -11.70 -0.51
C MET A 239 4.12 -13.06 -1.10
N PHE A 240 3.12 -13.93 -1.28
CA PHE A 240 3.29 -15.25 -1.88
C PHE A 240 3.79 -15.17 -3.32
N LEU A 241 3.18 -14.32 -4.16
CA LEU A 241 3.52 -14.18 -5.58
C LEU A 241 4.81 -13.41 -5.83
N SER A 242 5.40 -12.80 -4.81
CA SER A 242 6.57 -11.95 -4.96
C SER A 242 7.76 -12.59 -5.70
N PRO A 243 8.11 -13.88 -5.52
CA PRO A 243 9.22 -14.51 -6.27
C PRO A 243 9.02 -14.46 -7.79
N TRP A 244 7.77 -14.59 -8.25
CA TRP A 244 7.41 -14.49 -9.67
C TRP A 244 7.37 -13.03 -10.12
N MET A 245 6.72 -12.16 -9.34
CA MET A 245 6.53 -10.74 -9.69
C MET A 245 7.83 -9.95 -9.81
N LEU A 246 8.89 -10.36 -9.08
CA LEU A 246 10.23 -9.76 -9.13
C LEU A 246 10.86 -9.77 -10.54
N GLN A 247 10.47 -10.73 -11.38
CA GLN A 247 11.05 -10.95 -12.71
C GLN A 247 10.24 -10.28 -13.82
N ILE A 248 9.06 -9.75 -13.50
CA ILE A 248 8.14 -9.20 -14.49
C ILE A 248 8.62 -7.80 -14.88
N LYS A 249 9.07 -7.66 -16.12
CA LYS A 249 9.25 -6.36 -16.76
C LYS A 249 7.90 -5.68 -16.90
N PHE A 250 7.84 -4.42 -16.51
CA PHE A 250 6.61 -3.66 -16.62
C PHE A 250 6.22 -3.48 -18.09
N SER A 251 4.93 -3.54 -18.36
CA SER A 251 4.35 -3.20 -19.65
C SER A 251 2.92 -2.71 -19.43
N LEU A 252 2.39 -1.93 -20.38
CA LEU A 252 1.02 -1.43 -20.30
C LEU A 252 -0.01 -2.57 -20.22
N LYS A 253 0.27 -3.72 -20.86
CA LYS A 253 -0.56 -4.92 -20.75
C LYS A 253 -0.65 -5.44 -19.32
N TRP A 254 0.47 -5.41 -18.58
CA TRP A 254 0.50 -5.81 -17.18
C TRP A 254 -0.23 -4.81 -16.29
N LEU A 255 -0.11 -3.51 -16.55
CA LEU A 255 -0.88 -2.48 -15.85
C LEU A 255 -2.39 -2.76 -15.95
N TRP A 256 -2.88 -2.97 -17.17
CA TRP A 256 -4.30 -3.24 -17.40
C TRP A 256 -4.76 -4.52 -16.72
N ARG A 257 -4.00 -5.63 -16.84
CA ARG A 257 -4.32 -6.90 -16.17
C ARG A 257 -4.38 -6.74 -14.65
N LEU A 258 -3.37 -6.12 -14.04
CA LEU A 258 -3.34 -5.90 -12.59
C LEU A 258 -4.47 -4.97 -12.14
N GLY A 259 -4.77 -3.91 -12.90
CA GLY A 259 -5.88 -3.00 -12.62
C GLY A 259 -7.24 -3.71 -12.66
N VAL A 260 -7.53 -4.45 -13.72
CA VAL A 260 -8.78 -5.23 -13.85
C VAL A 260 -8.89 -6.28 -12.74
N SER A 261 -7.83 -7.05 -12.49
CA SER A 261 -7.81 -8.04 -11.40
C SER A 261 -8.04 -7.39 -10.03
N PHE A 262 -7.45 -6.20 -9.79
CA PHE A 262 -7.67 -5.46 -8.55
C PHE A 262 -9.11 -5.01 -8.39
N ILE A 263 -9.74 -4.44 -9.44
CA ILE A 263 -11.14 -4.00 -9.37
C ILE A 263 -12.10 -5.18 -9.16
N VAL A 264 -11.86 -6.32 -9.83
CA VAL A 264 -12.66 -7.53 -9.60
C VAL A 264 -12.51 -8.06 -8.17
N LEU A 265 -11.28 -8.13 -7.66
CA LEU A 265 -11.05 -8.54 -6.26
C LEU A 265 -11.67 -7.55 -5.27
N LEU A 266 -11.59 -6.25 -5.56
CA LEU A 266 -12.19 -5.20 -4.75
C LEU A 266 -13.71 -5.36 -4.73
N TYR A 267 -14.35 -5.63 -5.86
CA TYR A 267 -15.78 -5.91 -5.97
C TYR A 267 -16.18 -7.12 -5.12
N LEU A 268 -15.57 -8.28 -5.37
CA LEU A 268 -15.90 -9.52 -4.66
C LEU A 268 -15.70 -9.39 -3.14
N ALA A 269 -14.59 -8.80 -2.71
CA ALA A 269 -14.32 -8.61 -1.28
C ALA A 269 -15.26 -7.56 -0.65
N THR A 270 -15.76 -6.60 -1.43
CA THR A 270 -16.78 -5.65 -0.95
C THR A 270 -18.12 -6.34 -0.77
N LEU A 271 -18.54 -7.17 -1.72
CA LEU A 271 -19.79 -7.95 -1.61
C LEU A 271 -19.82 -8.80 -0.34
N VAL A 272 -18.73 -9.51 -0.04
CA VAL A 272 -18.62 -10.33 1.17
C VAL A 272 -18.71 -9.46 2.42
N ARG A 273 -17.98 -8.33 2.46
CA ARG A 273 -17.96 -7.45 3.63
C ARG A 273 -19.32 -6.79 3.89
N THR A 274 -20.06 -6.44 2.84
CA THR A 274 -21.29 -5.65 2.95
C THR A 274 -22.54 -6.51 2.77
N GLN A 275 -22.39 -7.84 2.85
CA GLN A 275 -23.50 -8.80 2.70
C GLN A 275 -24.34 -8.55 1.43
N GLY A 276 -23.69 -8.17 0.33
CA GLY A 276 -24.35 -7.91 -0.95
C GLY A 276 -24.98 -6.53 -1.12
N PHE A 277 -24.85 -5.59 -0.18
CA PHE A 277 -25.40 -4.23 -0.32
C PHE A 277 -25.00 -3.55 -1.65
N TYR A 278 -23.74 -3.69 -2.08
CA TYR A 278 -23.24 -3.11 -3.34
C TYR A 278 -23.29 -4.10 -4.53
N ALA A 279 -24.29 -4.98 -4.59
CA ALA A 279 -24.42 -5.99 -5.66
C ALA A 279 -24.85 -5.43 -7.02
N SER A 280 -25.50 -4.26 -7.05
CA SER A 280 -25.89 -3.65 -8.31
C SER A 280 -24.74 -2.82 -8.91
N PRO A 281 -24.57 -2.79 -10.25
CA PRO A 281 -23.57 -1.94 -10.89
C PRO A 281 -23.67 -0.45 -10.50
N PRO A 282 -24.88 0.17 -10.44
CA PRO A 282 -25.04 1.55 -9.96
C PRO A 282 -24.45 1.77 -8.56
N PHE A 283 -24.83 0.92 -7.60
CA PHE A 283 -24.40 1.07 -6.21
C PHE A 283 -22.88 0.89 -6.09
N PHE A 284 -22.30 -0.04 -6.84
CA PHE A 284 -20.86 -0.24 -6.84
C PHE A 284 -20.12 0.96 -7.44
N MET A 285 -20.59 1.54 -8.54
CA MET A 285 -19.98 2.72 -9.15
C MET A 285 -20.00 3.94 -8.22
N GLU A 286 -21.15 4.22 -7.60
CA GLU A 286 -21.27 5.33 -6.64
C GLU A 286 -20.42 5.09 -5.38
N MET A 287 -20.36 3.84 -4.92
CA MET A 287 -19.48 3.45 -3.82
C MET A 287 -18.01 3.62 -4.16
N LEU A 288 -17.57 3.38 -5.40
CA LEU A 288 -16.17 3.62 -5.80
C LEU A 288 -15.81 5.11 -5.66
N ILE A 289 -16.68 6.03 -6.07
CA ILE A 289 -16.44 7.48 -5.89
C ILE A 289 -16.35 7.81 -4.40
N GLY A 290 -17.32 7.35 -3.60
CA GLY A 290 -17.36 7.61 -2.17
C GLY A 290 -16.20 6.97 -1.39
N TYR A 291 -15.72 5.81 -1.82
CA TYR A 291 -14.62 5.09 -1.20
C TYR A 291 -13.27 5.79 -1.41
N PHE A 292 -13.14 6.54 -2.50
CA PHE A 292 -11.94 7.31 -2.87
C PHE A 292 -12.14 8.82 -2.62
N ASN A 293 -12.74 9.18 -1.48
CA ASN A 293 -13.08 10.56 -1.09
C ASN A 293 -11.98 11.33 -0.33
N SER A 294 -10.82 10.73 -0.07
CA SER A 294 -9.79 11.33 0.81
C SER A 294 -9.38 12.76 0.41
N TYR A 295 -9.34 13.10 -0.88
CA TYR A 295 -9.00 14.46 -1.30
C TYR A 295 -10.12 15.49 -1.11
N GLN A 296 -11.39 15.08 -1.10
CA GLN A 296 -12.50 15.95 -0.70
C GLN A 296 -12.36 16.35 0.78
N LEU A 297 -11.96 15.37 1.61
CA LEU A 297 -11.69 15.61 3.03
C LEU A 297 -10.51 16.58 3.19
N HIS A 298 -9.43 16.39 2.43
CA HIS A 298 -8.30 17.34 2.45
C HIS A 298 -8.72 18.76 2.06
N ASP A 299 -9.56 18.91 1.04
CA ASP A 299 -10.05 20.22 0.62
C ASP A 299 -10.87 20.94 1.71
N TRP A 300 -11.62 20.21 2.54
CA TRP A 300 -12.29 20.78 3.72
C TRP A 300 -11.30 21.32 4.75
N VAL A 301 -10.14 20.68 4.94
CA VAL A 301 -9.08 21.23 5.79
C VAL A 301 -8.52 22.51 5.18
N VAL A 302 -8.15 22.48 3.89
CA VAL A 302 -7.57 23.63 3.17
C VAL A 302 -8.51 24.84 3.17
N THR A 303 -9.83 24.62 3.10
CA THR A 303 -10.82 25.69 3.07
C THR A 303 -11.24 26.16 4.46
N SER A 304 -11.06 25.35 5.52
CA SER A 304 -11.44 25.70 6.88
C SER A 304 -10.35 26.38 7.70
N ARG A 305 -9.07 26.18 7.36
CA ARG A 305 -7.94 26.72 8.15
C ARG A 305 -6.74 27.06 7.28
N SER A 306 -5.80 27.82 7.84
CA SER A 306 -4.50 28.12 7.22
C SER A 306 -3.49 26.97 7.39
N PRO A 307 -2.44 26.88 6.54
CA PRO A 307 -1.39 25.88 6.74
C PRO A 307 -0.59 26.16 8.02
N GLU A 308 -0.10 25.10 8.66
CA GLU A 308 0.50 25.16 9.99
C GLU A 308 1.92 24.55 10.03
N TRP A 309 2.62 24.78 11.15
CA TRP A 309 3.96 24.28 11.42
C TRP A 309 3.97 23.33 12.62
N PHE A 310 4.30 22.06 12.35
CA PHE A 310 4.41 21.00 13.34
C PHE A 310 3.23 20.87 14.33
N SER A 311 2.00 21.19 13.92
CA SER A 311 0.87 21.22 14.85
C SER A 311 0.45 19.85 15.35
N THR A 312 0.68 18.78 14.57
CA THR A 312 0.26 17.42 14.94
C THR A 312 1.40 16.44 15.17
N ILE A 313 2.67 16.85 15.06
CA ILE A 313 3.84 15.97 15.31
C ILE A 313 3.80 15.34 16.71
N HIS A 314 3.36 16.09 17.72
CA HIS A 314 3.31 15.61 19.10
C HIS A 314 2.38 14.41 19.29
N GLN A 315 1.41 14.20 18.39
CA GLN A 315 0.43 13.11 18.44
C GLN A 315 1.10 11.72 18.38
N LEU A 316 2.28 11.62 17.74
CA LEU A 316 3.11 10.42 17.69
C LEU A 316 3.37 9.80 19.08
N LEU A 317 3.43 10.65 20.11
CA LEU A 317 3.78 10.26 21.47
C LEU A 317 2.56 10.01 22.36
N ILE A 318 1.34 10.28 21.90
CA ILE A 318 0.13 10.21 22.73
C ILE A 318 -0.19 8.77 23.13
N LYS A 319 -0.23 7.81 22.19
CA LYS A 319 -0.46 6.39 22.53
C LYS A 319 0.58 5.83 23.51
N PRO A 320 1.89 6.07 23.33
CA PRO A 320 2.88 5.76 24.36
C PRO A 320 2.58 6.40 25.72
N LYS A 321 2.20 7.69 25.76
CA LYS A 321 1.82 8.38 27.00
C LYS A 321 0.54 7.80 27.61
N GLN A 322 -0.44 7.37 26.82
CA GLN A 322 -1.66 6.70 27.29
C GLN A 322 -1.33 5.37 27.97
N ILE A 323 -0.42 4.57 27.39
CA ILE A 323 0.05 3.31 28.00
C ILE A 323 0.73 3.57 29.35
N LEU A 324 1.45 4.68 29.48
CA LEU A 324 2.11 5.08 30.73
C LEU A 324 1.17 5.79 31.73
N GLY A 325 -0.11 5.99 31.38
CA GLY A 325 -1.08 6.70 32.23
C GLY A 325 -0.84 8.22 32.32
N ILE A 326 -0.07 8.79 31.40
CA ILE A 326 0.29 10.23 31.39
C ILE A 326 -0.72 11.05 30.56
N ALA A 327 -1.28 10.47 29.50
CA ALA A 327 -2.23 11.11 28.60
C ALA A 327 -3.65 10.55 28.81
N GLY A 328 -4.66 11.39 28.55
CA GLY A 328 -6.06 11.00 28.65
C GLY A 328 -6.44 10.01 27.55
N ILE A 329 -7.46 9.17 27.82
CA ILE A 329 -7.97 8.19 26.85
C ILE A 329 -8.53 8.88 25.60
N ASP A 330 -9.11 10.07 25.78
CA ASP A 330 -9.72 10.87 24.72
C ASP A 330 -8.74 11.78 23.97
N ASP A 331 -7.45 11.75 24.30
CA ASP A 331 -6.45 12.56 23.61
C ASP A 331 -6.28 12.12 22.15
N ASN A 332 -6.09 13.09 21.25
CA ASN A 332 -5.90 12.85 19.83
C ASN A 332 -4.52 12.26 19.57
N PHE A 333 -4.47 10.98 19.22
CA PHE A 333 -3.21 10.27 18.96
C PHE A 333 -2.80 10.20 17.48
N ASP A 334 -3.68 10.62 16.58
CA ASP A 334 -3.36 10.86 15.18
C ASP A 334 -4.30 11.90 14.55
N ILE A 335 -3.93 12.34 13.33
CA ILE A 335 -4.68 13.32 12.54
C ILE A 335 -6.07 12.79 12.19
N SER A 336 -6.19 11.49 11.96
CA SER A 336 -7.45 10.87 11.59
C SER A 336 -8.48 10.98 12.70
N VAL A 337 -8.11 10.72 13.95
CA VAL A 337 -8.96 10.91 15.13
C VAL A 337 -9.29 12.39 15.32
N MET A 338 -8.28 13.26 15.28
CA MET A 338 -8.46 14.69 15.46
C MET A 338 -9.50 15.28 14.49
N LEU A 339 -9.32 15.03 13.20
CA LEU A 339 -10.19 15.58 12.17
C LEU A 339 -11.52 14.83 12.06
N THR A 340 -11.59 13.55 12.45
CA THR A 340 -12.89 12.85 12.54
C THR A 340 -13.74 13.43 13.66
N LYS A 341 -13.17 13.70 14.84
CA LYS A 341 -13.89 14.39 15.92
C LYS A 341 -14.41 15.76 15.50
N GLU A 342 -13.68 16.45 14.64
CA GLU A 342 -14.05 17.78 14.16
C GLU A 342 -15.13 17.75 13.07
N PHE A 343 -14.91 16.97 12.00
CA PHE A 343 -15.80 16.98 10.82
C PHE A 343 -16.92 15.92 10.87
N PHE A 344 -16.75 14.87 11.67
CA PHE A 344 -17.68 13.74 11.78
C PHE A 344 -17.81 13.25 13.23
N PRO A 345 -18.18 14.11 14.19
CA PRO A 345 -18.19 13.77 15.61
C PRO A 345 -19.04 12.51 15.90
N GLU A 346 -20.20 12.37 15.25
CA GLU A 346 -21.07 11.20 15.46
C GLU A 346 -20.38 9.86 15.13
N GLN A 347 -19.48 9.81 14.14
CA GLN A 347 -18.75 8.59 13.79
C GLN A 347 -17.72 8.22 14.85
N TRP A 348 -17.07 9.20 15.46
CA TRP A 348 -16.14 8.94 16.54
C TRP A 348 -16.87 8.57 17.84
N ASP A 349 -17.89 9.36 18.21
CA ASP A 349 -18.57 9.25 19.50
C ASP A 349 -19.45 8.01 19.58
N ARG A 350 -20.05 7.56 18.47
CA ARG A 350 -20.91 6.36 18.45
C ARG A 350 -20.21 5.10 17.99
N GLU A 351 -19.31 5.19 17.01
CA GLU A 351 -18.74 4.02 16.34
C GLU A 351 -17.24 3.84 16.58
N HIS A 352 -16.57 4.83 17.18
CA HIS A 352 -15.10 4.91 17.27
C HIS A 352 -14.41 4.69 15.92
N ALA A 353 -15.09 5.10 14.84
CA ALA A 353 -14.60 5.02 13.48
C ALA A 353 -13.80 6.27 13.13
N THR A 354 -12.83 6.12 12.21
CA THR A 354 -12.02 7.25 11.71
C THR A 354 -12.13 7.37 10.20
N GLN A 355 -12.17 8.63 9.73
CA GLN A 355 -12.01 8.96 8.33
C GLN A 355 -10.54 8.90 7.92
N GLN A 356 -10.29 8.68 6.62
CA GLN A 356 -8.94 8.52 6.09
C GLN A 356 -8.53 9.74 5.28
N TRP A 357 -7.60 10.50 5.86
CA TRP A 357 -7.08 11.76 5.33
C TRP A 357 -5.81 11.48 4.54
N PRO A 358 -5.59 12.13 3.39
CA PRO A 358 -4.42 11.86 2.59
C PRO A 358 -3.17 12.50 3.20
N LEU A 359 -1.99 12.05 2.77
CA LEU A 359 -0.68 12.57 3.23
C LEU A 359 -0.62 14.11 3.12
N GLU A 360 -1.23 14.68 2.09
CA GLU A 360 -1.32 16.11 1.86
C GLU A 360 -1.90 16.86 3.08
N THR A 361 -2.80 16.26 3.85
CA THR A 361 -3.32 16.85 5.09
C THR A 361 -2.25 16.98 6.16
N GLU A 362 -1.42 15.96 6.39
CA GLU A 362 -0.31 16.06 7.33
C GLU A 362 0.74 17.08 6.85
N LEU A 363 1.02 17.08 5.56
CA LEU A 363 1.92 18.05 4.93
C LEU A 363 1.42 19.48 5.11
N TYR A 364 0.11 19.69 5.03
CA TYR A 364 -0.54 20.98 5.26
C TYR A 364 -0.42 21.45 6.71
N LEU A 365 -0.64 20.54 7.67
CA LEU A 365 -0.64 20.84 9.10
C LEU A 365 0.77 20.92 9.72
N ASN A 366 1.76 20.24 9.12
CA ASN A 366 3.10 20.15 9.71
C ASN A 366 4.22 20.81 8.90
N TYR A 367 4.03 21.00 7.60
CA TYR A 367 5.08 21.44 6.68
C TYR A 367 4.63 22.59 5.78
N TYR A 368 3.73 23.45 6.28
CA TYR A 368 3.19 24.60 5.54
C TYR A 368 2.64 24.24 4.14
N GLY A 369 2.09 23.03 3.98
CA GLY A 369 1.60 22.51 2.72
C GLY A 369 2.65 22.58 1.62
N ILE A 370 2.37 23.22 0.49
CA ILE A 370 3.24 23.22 -0.71
C ILE A 370 4.69 23.66 -0.40
N VAL A 371 4.89 24.59 0.54
CA VAL A 371 6.17 25.29 0.72
C VAL A 371 7.30 24.37 1.20
N LEU A 372 7.05 23.55 2.24
CA LEU A 372 8.10 22.72 2.86
C LEU A 372 7.86 21.21 2.70
N SER A 373 6.76 20.81 2.05
CA SER A 373 6.43 19.40 1.75
C SER A 373 7.52 18.65 1.00
N ALA A 374 8.27 19.33 0.13
CA ALA A 374 9.27 18.65 -0.69
C ALA A 374 10.32 17.91 0.15
N VAL A 375 10.71 18.45 1.31
CA VAL A 375 11.77 17.88 2.18
C VAL A 375 11.41 16.48 2.69
N PRO A 376 10.32 16.29 3.46
CA PRO A 376 9.95 14.96 3.96
C PRO A 376 9.66 13.97 2.82
N LEU A 377 9.08 14.43 1.70
CA LEU A 377 8.83 13.60 0.53
C LEU A 377 10.11 13.10 -0.14
N PHE A 378 11.14 13.95 -0.24
CA PHE A 378 12.46 13.55 -0.76
C PHE A 378 13.16 12.55 0.16
N LEU A 379 13.11 12.77 1.48
CA LEU A 379 13.69 11.85 2.46
C LEU A 379 13.02 10.47 2.39
N TYR A 380 11.69 10.44 2.33
CA TYR A 380 10.94 9.21 2.18
C TYR A 380 11.27 8.49 0.85
N SER A 381 11.32 9.25 -0.24
CA SER A 381 11.71 8.71 -1.56
C SER A 381 13.12 8.13 -1.57
N ALA A 382 14.06 8.75 -0.85
CA ALA A 382 15.42 8.26 -0.70
C ALA A 382 15.47 6.96 0.11
N ALA A 383 14.72 6.87 1.21
CA ALA A 383 14.61 5.66 2.04
C ALA A 383 14.01 4.50 1.24
N MET A 384 12.90 4.74 0.52
CA MET A 384 12.26 3.73 -0.33
C MET A 384 13.14 3.31 -1.51
N GLY A 385 13.82 4.26 -2.15
CA GLY A 385 14.79 3.96 -3.21
C GLY A 385 15.96 3.12 -2.70
N TRP A 386 16.48 3.42 -1.50
CA TRP A 386 17.51 2.60 -0.85
C TRP A 386 17.02 1.17 -0.59
N LEU A 387 15.81 1.03 -0.02
CA LEU A 387 15.24 -0.28 0.28
C LEU A 387 14.98 -1.09 -1.00
N TYR A 388 14.45 -0.46 -2.05
CA TYR A 388 14.25 -1.08 -3.37
C TYR A 388 15.57 -1.59 -3.96
N ARG A 389 16.64 -0.79 -3.94
CA ARG A 389 17.95 -1.22 -4.47
C ARG A 389 18.48 -2.43 -3.70
N ARG A 390 18.40 -2.43 -2.37
CA ARG A 390 18.87 -3.53 -1.52
C ARG A 390 18.04 -4.81 -1.70
N SER A 391 16.72 -4.69 -1.70
CA SER A 391 15.82 -5.86 -1.77
C SER A 391 15.66 -6.39 -3.20
N MET A 392 15.37 -5.53 -4.17
CA MET A 392 14.93 -5.91 -5.52
C MET A 392 16.07 -5.96 -6.55
N LEU A 393 17.09 -5.11 -6.42
CA LEU A 393 18.23 -5.08 -7.36
C LEU A 393 19.42 -5.92 -6.90
N GLN A 394 19.68 -5.97 -5.59
CA GLN A 394 20.74 -6.79 -5.01
C GLN A 394 20.26 -8.16 -4.54
N LEU A 395 18.93 -8.41 -4.56
CA LEU A 395 18.30 -9.65 -4.12
C LEU A 395 18.67 -10.04 -2.69
N GLN A 396 18.72 -9.05 -1.78
CA GLN A 396 18.81 -9.33 -0.35
C GLN A 396 17.48 -9.89 0.14
N MET A 397 17.33 -11.21 0.01
CA MET A 397 16.06 -11.91 0.18
C MET A 397 15.29 -11.59 1.47
N PRO A 398 15.93 -11.50 2.66
CA PRO A 398 15.19 -11.15 3.88
C PRO A 398 14.62 -9.72 3.89
N LEU A 399 15.13 -8.82 3.03
CA LEU A 399 14.60 -7.46 2.88
C LEU A 399 13.45 -7.35 1.88
N ILE A 400 13.21 -8.35 1.05
CA ILE A 400 12.08 -8.37 0.11
C ILE A 400 10.73 -8.28 0.83
N PRO A 401 10.43 -9.10 1.86
CA PRO A 401 9.16 -8.97 2.57
C PRO A 401 9.05 -7.64 3.32
N ILE A 402 10.17 -7.08 3.83
CA ILE A 402 10.18 -5.73 4.43
C ILE A 402 9.85 -4.67 3.37
N TYR A 403 10.44 -4.77 2.18
CA TYR A 403 10.09 -3.88 1.07
C TYR A 403 8.62 -3.97 0.71
N ILE A 404 8.03 -5.17 0.66
CA ILE A 404 6.60 -5.34 0.34
C ILE A 404 5.71 -4.80 1.48
N LEU A 405 6.11 -4.96 2.74
CA LEU A 405 5.41 -4.34 3.87
C LEU A 405 5.48 -2.81 3.81
N GLU A 406 6.63 -2.25 3.48
CA GLU A 406 6.80 -0.80 3.24
C GLU A 406 6.04 -0.32 2.00
N PHE A 407 5.96 -1.14 0.97
CA PHE A 407 5.15 -0.92 -0.22
C PHE A 407 3.67 -0.82 0.14
N GLN A 408 3.16 -1.69 1.02
CA GLN A 408 1.80 -1.56 1.59
C GLN A 408 1.69 -0.31 2.47
N ARG A 409 2.70 -0.04 3.33
CA ARG A 409 2.70 1.14 4.19
C ARG A 409 2.64 2.42 3.38
N LEU A 410 3.24 2.49 2.18
CA LEU A 410 3.09 3.62 1.27
C LEU A 410 1.61 3.90 0.99
N PHE A 411 0.78 2.89 0.72
CA PHE A 411 -0.68 3.07 0.55
C PHE A 411 -1.37 3.60 1.83
N SER A 412 -0.94 3.15 3.00
CA SER A 412 -1.49 3.61 4.28
C SER A 412 -1.03 5.03 4.63
N MET A 413 0.23 5.37 4.39
CA MET A 413 0.83 6.68 4.61
C MET A 413 0.21 7.72 3.67
N MET A 414 0.01 7.34 2.40
CA MET A 414 -0.73 8.18 1.47
C MET A 414 -2.18 8.45 1.92
N ARG A 415 -2.72 7.63 2.86
CA ARG A 415 -4.04 7.76 3.51
C ARG A 415 -3.93 8.05 5.01
N GLY A 416 -2.88 8.76 5.42
CA GLY A 416 -2.74 9.17 6.81
C GLY A 416 -1.48 10.02 7.01
N THR A 417 -0.63 9.58 7.92
CA THR A 417 0.58 10.28 8.32
C THR A 417 1.86 9.56 7.87
N LEU A 418 2.92 10.32 7.67
CA LEU A 418 4.25 9.93 7.22
C LEU A 418 4.95 9.13 8.30
N ILE A 419 4.79 9.56 9.55
CA ILE A 419 5.25 8.84 10.74
C ILE A 419 4.05 8.66 11.70
N PRO A 420 3.31 7.54 11.57
CA PRO A 420 2.21 7.25 12.47
C PRO A 420 2.72 6.76 13.84
N TRP A 421 1.89 6.82 14.88
CA TRP A 421 2.27 6.38 16.23
C TRP A 421 2.62 4.88 16.29
N GLU A 422 2.14 4.08 15.34
CA GLU A 422 2.48 2.67 15.18
C GLU A 422 3.87 2.45 14.57
N PHE A 423 4.61 3.50 14.18
CA PHE A 423 5.91 3.35 13.53
C PHE A 423 6.92 2.50 14.32
N PRO A 424 7.06 2.63 15.66
CA PRO A 424 7.90 1.73 16.45
C PRO A 424 7.45 0.26 16.35
N ILE A 425 6.14 0.02 16.30
CA ILE A 425 5.56 -1.31 16.13
C ILE A 425 5.95 -1.89 14.77
N TYR A 426 5.91 -1.09 13.69
CA TYR A 426 6.36 -1.53 12.37
C TYR A 426 7.84 -1.90 12.34
N ILE A 427 8.70 -1.15 13.04
CA ILE A 427 10.13 -1.50 13.17
C ILE A 427 10.29 -2.87 13.82
N MET A 428 9.54 -3.16 14.89
CA MET A 428 9.55 -4.48 15.53
C MET A 428 9.07 -5.58 14.59
N GLN A 429 8.01 -5.33 13.82
CA GLN A 429 7.54 -6.27 12.80
C GLN A 429 8.61 -6.54 11.74
N TYR A 430 9.31 -5.51 11.27
CA TYR A 430 10.38 -5.66 10.27
C TYR A 430 11.54 -6.48 10.82
N ALA A 431 11.95 -6.22 12.06
CA ALA A 431 12.99 -7.00 12.73
C ALA A 431 12.61 -8.48 12.83
N LEU A 432 11.38 -8.78 13.25
CA LEU A 432 10.86 -10.15 13.36
C LEU A 432 10.82 -10.86 12.00
N VAL A 433 10.24 -10.22 10.98
CA VAL A 433 10.18 -10.75 9.61
C VAL A 433 11.58 -11.00 9.06
N TYR A 434 12.49 -10.06 9.26
CA TYR A 434 13.89 -10.20 8.84
C TYR A 434 14.55 -11.39 9.52
N ALA A 435 14.40 -11.54 10.83
CA ALA A 435 15.00 -12.64 11.59
C ALA A 435 14.51 -14.01 11.11
N ILE A 436 13.19 -14.19 10.96
CA ILE A 436 12.58 -15.43 10.45
C ILE A 436 13.11 -15.75 9.05
N CYS A 437 13.07 -14.78 8.14
CA CYS A 437 13.51 -14.99 6.76
C CYS A 437 15.02 -15.26 6.69
N ARG A 438 15.82 -14.58 7.52
CA ARG A 438 17.27 -14.77 7.58
C ARG A 438 17.63 -16.17 8.06
N PHE A 439 16.87 -16.71 9.01
CA PHE A 439 17.05 -18.07 9.52
C PHE A 439 16.62 -19.15 8.51
N ALA A 440 15.51 -18.91 7.80
CA ALA A 440 14.99 -19.86 6.81
C ALA A 440 15.84 -19.97 5.53
N ILE A 441 16.47 -18.87 5.11
CA ILE A 441 17.16 -18.76 3.82
C ILE A 441 18.64 -19.12 3.97
N LYS A 442 19.03 -20.28 3.43
CA LYS A 442 20.41 -20.75 3.44
C LYS A 442 21.20 -20.03 2.36
N ARG A 443 22.32 -19.39 2.73
CA ARG A 443 23.27 -18.86 1.73
C ARG A 443 23.86 -20.05 0.98
N ARG A 444 23.66 -20.15 -0.33
CA ARG A 444 24.51 -21.05 -1.14
C ARG A 444 25.94 -20.49 -1.06
N PRO A 445 26.95 -21.31 -0.72
CA PRO A 445 28.33 -20.92 -1.02
C PRO A 445 28.38 -20.66 -2.53
N MET A 446 28.94 -19.53 -2.92
CA MET A 446 29.14 -19.23 -4.33
C MET A 446 29.96 -20.39 -4.91
N LEU A 447 29.40 -21.09 -5.91
CA LEU A 447 30.25 -21.77 -6.87
C LEU A 447 31.15 -20.67 -7.42
N ALA A 448 32.42 -20.71 -7.06
CA ALA A 448 33.43 -19.84 -7.65
C ALA A 448 33.20 -19.88 -9.16
N ALA A 449 32.98 -18.71 -9.76
CA ALA A 449 32.88 -18.62 -11.21
C ALA A 449 34.05 -19.43 -11.77
N PRO A 450 33.82 -20.41 -12.67
CA PRO A 450 34.92 -21.17 -13.23
C PRO A 450 35.88 -20.14 -13.80
N MET A 451 37.09 -20.07 -13.22
CA MET A 451 38.19 -19.31 -13.79
C MET A 451 38.23 -19.72 -15.25
N MET A 452 37.86 -18.81 -16.15
CA MET A 452 38.15 -18.98 -17.55
C MET A 452 39.67 -19.05 -17.62
N ARG A 453 40.19 -20.27 -17.64
CA ARG A 453 41.56 -20.53 -18.09
C ARG A 453 41.56 -20.03 -19.52
N HIS A 454 42.13 -18.85 -19.72
CA HIS A 454 42.55 -18.42 -21.04
C HIS A 454 43.50 -19.50 -21.56
N GLY A 455 42.97 -20.37 -22.41
CA GLY A 455 43.79 -21.24 -23.25
C GLY A 455 44.61 -20.32 -24.14
N ARG A 456 45.92 -20.29 -23.88
CA ARG A 456 46.89 -19.92 -24.90
C ARG A 456 46.88 -21.07 -25.91
N GLY A 457 46.43 -20.76 -27.12
CA GLY A 457 46.63 -21.53 -28.34
C GLY A 457 47.05 -20.54 -29.41
#